data_AF-A0A0Q4WIH8-F1
#
_entry.id   AF-A0A0Q4WIH8-F1
#
_cell.length_a   1.000
_cell.length_b   1.000
_cell.length_c   1.000
_cell.angle_alpha   90.00
_cell.angle_beta   90.00
_cell.angle_gamma   90.00
#
_symmetry.space_group_name_H-M   'P 1'
#
loop_
_entity.id
_entity.type
_entity.pdbx_description
1 polymer ?
#
loop_
_entity_poly.entity_id
_entity_poly.type
_entity_poly.pdbx_seq_one_letter_code
_entity_poly.pdbx_strand_id
1 'polypeptide(L)'
;MSDMPKDLGSADIQKILELLPHRYPFLMIDRIIEIDGDRSCIGIKNVSFNEPQFTGHFPGLPVFPGVLLIEGMAQTAGAICCQHIKTDDMRAKQVFFMTIDKCKFRKPVVPGDTVRYHMTKMNQRRTMWWFRGEARVGDTLVAEAEIGAMLVTE
;
A
#
# COMPACT_ATOMS: atom_id res chain seq x y z
N MET A 1 -21.81 -12.32 -19.87
CA MET A 1 -22.37 -11.53 -18.75
C MET A 1 -21.52 -10.26 -18.66
N SER A 2 -22.17 -9.10 -18.51
CA SER A 2 -21.77 -7.78 -19.02
C SER A 2 -20.37 -7.26 -18.63
N ASP A 3 -19.53 -7.00 -19.64
CA ASP A 3 -18.37 -6.08 -19.59
C ASP A 3 -18.87 -4.62 -19.62
N MET A 4 -19.59 -4.21 -18.58
CA MET A 4 -19.76 -2.78 -18.31
C MET A 4 -18.43 -2.27 -17.74
N PRO A 5 -17.90 -1.11 -18.21
CA PRO A 5 -16.74 -0.50 -17.58
C PRO A 5 -17.04 -0.31 -16.09
N LYS A 6 -16.27 -0.96 -15.21
CA LYS A 6 -16.33 -0.64 -13.79
C LYS A 6 -15.72 0.74 -13.62
N ASP A 7 -16.48 1.67 -13.06
CA ASP A 7 -15.95 2.94 -12.62
C ASP A 7 -15.06 2.68 -11.39
N LEU A 8 -13.74 2.74 -11.59
CA LEU A 8 -12.77 2.47 -10.55
C LEU A 8 -12.41 3.76 -9.83
N GLY A 9 -12.38 3.70 -8.50
CA GLY A 9 -12.05 4.85 -7.66
C GLY A 9 -10.56 5.23 -7.71
N SER A 10 -10.25 6.42 -7.20
CA SER A 10 -8.88 6.87 -6.93
C SER A 10 -8.83 7.70 -5.66
N ALA A 11 -7.64 7.81 -5.07
CA ALA A 11 -7.35 8.64 -3.91
C ALA A 11 -6.05 9.40 -4.14
N ASP A 12 -6.10 10.72 -4.12
CA ASP A 12 -4.91 11.57 -4.12
C ASP A 12 -4.31 11.71 -2.70
N ILE A 13 -3.25 12.50 -2.56
CA ILE A 13 -2.57 12.68 -1.28
C ILE A 13 -3.48 13.28 -0.20
N GLN A 14 -4.39 14.19 -0.55
CA GLN A 14 -5.31 14.79 0.42
C GLN A 14 -6.27 13.70 0.94
N LYS A 15 -6.80 12.88 0.03
CA LYS A 15 -7.66 11.78 0.42
C LYS A 15 -6.93 10.73 1.26
N ILE A 16 -5.70 10.41 0.91
CA ILE A 16 -4.85 9.48 1.69
C ILE A 16 -4.64 10.01 3.11
N LEU A 17 -4.38 11.32 3.29
CA LEU A 17 -4.18 11.93 4.61
C LEU A 17 -5.44 11.90 5.49
N GLU A 18 -6.63 11.84 4.90
CA GLU A 18 -7.91 11.61 5.61
C GLU A 18 -8.16 10.14 5.96
N LEU A 19 -7.58 9.21 5.21
CA LEU A 19 -7.80 7.77 5.35
C LEU A 19 -6.78 7.11 6.28
N LEU A 20 -5.54 7.60 6.27
CA LEU A 20 -4.43 7.04 7.02
C LEU A 20 -3.94 8.01 8.11
N PRO A 21 -3.54 7.48 9.28
CA PRO A 21 -2.91 8.28 10.33
C PRO A 21 -1.43 8.59 10.04
N HIS A 22 -0.79 7.85 9.13
CA HIS A 22 0.63 7.99 8.81
C HIS A 22 0.98 9.40 8.30
N ARG A 23 2.13 9.92 8.74
CA ARG A 23 2.66 11.24 8.35
C ARG A 23 4.16 11.11 8.08
N TYR A 24 4.78 12.17 7.56
CA TYR A 24 6.23 12.22 7.37
C TYR A 24 6.98 11.84 8.67
N PRO A 25 8.05 11.02 8.61
CA PRO A 25 8.67 10.43 7.42
C PRO A 25 8.15 9.02 7.07
N PHE A 26 6.96 8.63 7.52
CA PHE A 26 6.46 7.25 7.46
C PHE A 26 5.19 7.04 6.63
N LEU A 27 4.71 8.05 5.89
CA LEU A 27 3.69 7.85 4.84
C LEU A 27 4.41 7.41 3.56
N MET A 28 4.16 6.18 3.11
CA MET A 28 4.89 5.46 2.06
C MET A 28 4.11 5.34 0.74
N ILE A 29 3.02 6.09 0.58
CA ILE A 29 2.20 6.13 -0.63
C ILE A 29 1.82 7.58 -0.97
N ASP A 30 1.82 7.88 -2.27
CA ASP A 30 1.54 9.23 -2.80
C ASP A 30 0.14 9.32 -3.43
N ARG A 31 -0.35 8.20 -3.98
CA ARG A 31 -1.64 8.09 -4.69
C ARG A 31 -2.12 6.64 -4.67
N ILE A 32 -3.43 6.43 -4.76
CA ILE A 32 -4.03 5.12 -5.07
C ILE A 32 -4.91 5.27 -6.30
N ILE A 33 -4.81 4.32 -7.23
CA ILE A 33 -5.61 4.24 -8.45
C ILE A 33 -6.28 2.86 -8.55
N GLU A 34 -7.22 2.73 -9.48
CA GLU A 34 -7.88 1.46 -9.79
C GLU A 34 -8.55 0.80 -8.57
N ILE A 35 -9.17 1.62 -7.69
CA ILE A 35 -9.82 1.13 -6.47
C ILE A 35 -11.13 0.42 -6.85
N ASP A 36 -11.20 -0.88 -6.59
CA ASP A 36 -12.39 -1.71 -6.75
C ASP A 36 -12.94 -2.09 -5.36
N GLY A 37 -13.58 -1.13 -4.70
CA GLY A 37 -14.03 -1.27 -3.31
C GLY A 37 -12.87 -1.68 -2.39
N ASP A 38 -13.04 -2.77 -1.65
CA ASP A 38 -11.97 -3.38 -0.85
C ASP A 38 -11.34 -4.62 -1.50
N ARG A 39 -11.67 -4.91 -2.77
CA ARG A 39 -11.21 -6.12 -3.47
C ARG A 39 -9.81 -5.96 -4.04
N SER A 40 -9.51 -4.82 -4.65
CA SER A 40 -8.20 -4.55 -5.22
C SER A 40 -7.96 -3.05 -5.41
N CYS A 41 -6.69 -2.67 -5.47
CA CYS A 41 -6.24 -1.34 -5.89
C CYS A 41 -4.76 -1.35 -6.26
N ILE A 42 -4.29 -0.21 -6.78
CA ILE A 42 -2.86 0.02 -7.03
C ILE A 42 -2.40 1.27 -6.27
N GLY A 43 -1.55 1.07 -5.27
CA GLY A 43 -0.84 2.16 -4.59
C GLY A 43 0.36 2.64 -5.40
N ILE A 44 0.68 3.92 -5.36
CA ILE A 44 1.80 4.53 -6.07
C ILE A 44 2.75 5.15 -5.05
N LYS A 45 4.04 4.84 -5.19
CA LYS A 45 5.13 5.50 -4.46
C LYS A 45 6.22 5.93 -5.44
N ASN A 46 6.45 7.23 -5.51
CA ASN A 46 7.58 7.81 -6.24
C ASN A 46 8.79 7.80 -5.32
N VAL A 47 9.88 7.18 -5.77
CA VAL A 47 11.11 7.07 -5.00
C VAL A 47 12.06 8.18 -5.43
N SER A 48 12.40 9.07 -4.51
CA SER A 48 13.26 10.22 -4.73
C SER A 48 14.50 10.13 -3.86
N PHE A 49 15.65 10.56 -4.37
CA PHE A 49 16.87 10.63 -3.57
C PHE A 49 16.71 11.58 -2.37
N ASN A 50 15.78 12.54 -2.45
CA ASN A 50 15.48 13.49 -1.39
C ASN A 50 14.59 12.91 -0.25
N GLU A 51 14.75 11.62 0.06
CA GLU A 51 14.04 10.95 1.14
C GLU A 51 15.00 10.57 2.27
N PRO A 52 14.58 10.65 3.55
CA PRO A 52 15.49 10.55 4.69
C PRO A 52 16.22 9.20 4.77
N GLN A 53 15.59 8.09 4.36
CA GLN A 53 16.20 6.77 4.41
C GLN A 53 17.47 6.64 3.54
N PHE A 54 17.61 7.44 2.47
CA PHE A 54 18.78 7.38 1.60
C PHE A 54 20.04 7.98 2.22
N THR A 55 19.90 8.73 3.32
CA THR A 55 21.05 9.20 4.12
C THR A 55 21.83 8.06 4.77
N GLY A 56 21.15 6.94 5.03
CA GLY A 56 21.71 5.77 5.71
C GLY A 56 21.66 4.45 4.93
N HIS A 57 20.89 4.37 3.83
CA HIS A 57 20.67 3.11 3.12
C HIS A 57 20.90 3.24 1.60
N PHE A 58 22.15 3.29 1.14
CA PHE A 58 23.42 3.35 1.88
C PHE A 58 24.25 4.54 1.39
N PRO A 59 25.20 5.06 2.18
CA PRO A 59 26.14 6.06 1.70
C PRO A 59 26.85 5.60 0.41
N GLY A 60 26.71 6.35 -0.68
CA GLY A 60 27.28 6.02 -1.99
C GLY A 60 26.51 4.99 -2.83
N LEU A 61 25.47 4.37 -2.28
CA LEU A 61 24.62 3.39 -2.97
C LEU A 61 23.17 3.49 -2.47
N PRO A 62 22.37 4.44 -2.96
CA PRO A 62 21.00 4.62 -2.50
C PRO A 62 20.10 3.46 -2.95
N VAL A 63 19.56 2.71 -1.99
CA VAL A 63 18.65 1.59 -2.21
C VAL A 63 17.42 1.79 -1.33
N PHE A 64 16.21 1.74 -1.90
CA PHE A 64 15.00 1.85 -1.10
C PHE A 64 14.87 0.61 -0.22
N PRO A 65 14.77 0.74 1.13
CA PRO A 65 14.70 -0.41 2.01
C PRO A 65 13.52 -1.32 1.68
N GLY A 66 13.78 -2.63 1.51
CA GLY A 66 12.73 -3.59 1.13
C GLY A 66 11.55 -3.61 2.11
N VAL A 67 11.82 -3.43 3.41
CA VAL A 67 10.77 -3.34 4.44
C VAL A 67 9.82 -2.15 4.23
N LEU A 68 10.28 -1.05 3.64
CA LEU A 68 9.41 0.09 3.32
C LEU A 68 8.52 -0.19 2.10
N LEU A 69 8.89 -1.14 1.22
CA LEU A 69 7.98 -1.63 0.18
C LEU A 69 6.81 -2.39 0.81
N ILE A 70 7.08 -3.21 1.83
CA ILE A 70 6.04 -3.94 2.56
C ILE A 70 5.14 -2.98 3.33
N GLU A 71 5.73 -1.96 3.95
CA GLU A 71 4.97 -0.87 4.57
C GLU A 71 4.05 -0.16 3.56
N GLY A 72 4.58 0.20 2.38
CA GLY A 72 3.79 0.81 1.31
C GLY A 72 2.63 -0.06 0.81
N MET A 73 2.84 -1.37 0.67
CA MET A 73 1.77 -2.32 0.34
C MET A 73 0.64 -2.31 1.38
N ALA A 74 0.98 -2.29 2.66
CA ALA A 74 -0.04 -2.32 3.69
C ALA A 74 -0.73 -0.98 3.92
N GLN A 75 -0.03 0.15 3.77
CA GLN A 75 -0.69 1.45 3.77
C GLN A 75 -1.68 1.54 2.62
N THR A 76 -1.34 1.00 1.46
CA THR A 76 -2.25 0.89 0.31
C THR A 76 -3.50 0.07 0.68
N ALA A 77 -3.33 -1.13 1.23
CA ALA A 77 -4.44 -1.99 1.65
C ALA A 77 -5.28 -1.35 2.78
N GLY A 78 -4.63 -0.77 3.78
CA GLY A 78 -5.27 -0.11 4.91
C GLY A 78 -6.11 1.09 4.48
N ALA A 79 -5.63 1.89 3.54
CA ALA A 79 -6.36 3.03 3.01
C ALA A 79 -7.68 2.63 2.35
N ILE A 80 -7.67 1.59 1.50
CA ILE A 80 -8.91 1.11 0.86
C ILE A 80 -9.87 0.46 1.86
N CYS A 81 -9.36 -0.24 2.88
CA CYS A 81 -10.20 -0.77 3.95
C CYS A 81 -10.87 0.35 4.75
N CYS A 82 -10.13 1.40 5.11
CA CYS A 82 -10.69 2.59 5.75
C CYS A 82 -11.73 3.30 4.87
N GLN A 83 -11.48 3.37 3.56
CA GLN A 83 -12.41 3.98 2.61
C GLN A 83 -13.70 3.16 2.48
N HIS A 84 -13.59 1.84 2.43
CA HIS A 84 -14.74 0.93 2.38
C HIS A 84 -15.57 1.00 3.66
N ILE A 85 -14.94 1.07 4.83
CA ILE A 85 -15.68 1.11 6.11
C ILE A 85 -16.32 2.46 6.38
N LYS A 86 -15.76 3.56 5.87
CA LYS A 86 -16.38 4.89 5.96
C LYS A 86 -17.78 4.94 5.31
N THR A 87 -18.14 4.01 4.42
CA THR A 87 -19.51 3.93 3.90
C THR A 87 -20.49 3.25 4.85
N ASP A 88 -20.00 2.57 5.89
CA ASP A 88 -20.77 1.69 6.77
C ASP A 88 -20.96 2.27 8.19
N ASP A 89 -20.91 3.61 8.35
CA ASP A 89 -21.04 4.36 9.62
C ASP A 89 -19.98 4.06 10.71
N MET A 90 -19.00 3.19 10.45
CA MET A 90 -17.88 2.93 11.37
C MET A 90 -16.67 3.80 11.02
N ARG A 91 -15.99 4.36 12.04
CA ARG A 91 -14.71 5.06 11.86
C ARG A 91 -13.57 4.14 12.32
N ALA A 92 -12.72 3.76 11.38
CA ALA A 92 -11.47 3.08 11.72
C ALA A 92 -10.57 4.01 12.54
N LYS A 93 -10.18 3.57 13.74
CA LYS A 93 -9.28 4.33 14.62
C LYS A 93 -7.83 4.09 14.22
N GLN A 94 -7.45 2.82 14.11
CA GLN A 94 -6.08 2.38 13.80
C GLN A 94 -6.10 1.10 12.95
N VAL A 95 -5.10 0.94 12.09
CA VAL A 95 -4.83 -0.30 11.36
C VAL A 95 -3.55 -0.89 11.94
N PHE A 96 -3.59 -2.13 12.41
CA PHE A 96 -2.42 -2.85 12.89
C PHE A 96 -2.05 -3.98 11.93
N PHE A 97 -0.78 -4.05 11.57
CA PHE A 97 -0.22 -5.22 10.91
C PHE A 97 -0.25 -6.44 11.84
N MET A 98 -0.66 -7.57 11.31
CA MET A 98 -0.71 -8.84 12.03
C MET A 98 0.30 -9.86 11.49
N THR A 99 0.31 -10.06 10.17
CA THR A 99 1.15 -11.09 9.53
C THR A 99 1.78 -10.55 8.25
N ILE A 100 2.98 -11.05 7.96
CA ILE A 100 3.68 -10.90 6.70
C ILE A 100 4.16 -12.28 6.31
N ASP A 101 3.55 -12.85 5.28
CA ASP A 101 3.81 -14.20 4.80
C ASP A 101 4.32 -14.17 3.37
N LYS A 102 5.11 -15.19 3.00
CA LYS A 102 5.64 -15.39 1.63
C LYS A 102 6.35 -14.16 1.04
N CYS A 103 6.93 -13.32 1.89
CA CYS A 103 7.64 -12.12 1.46
C CYS A 103 8.89 -12.46 0.66
N LYS A 104 9.06 -11.85 -0.52
CA LYS A 104 10.28 -11.98 -1.33
C LYS A 104 10.68 -10.63 -1.92
N PHE A 105 11.97 -10.31 -1.80
CA PHE A 105 12.60 -9.18 -2.49
C PHE A 105 13.37 -9.73 -3.70
N ARG A 106 13.07 -9.21 -4.89
CA ARG A 106 13.56 -9.76 -6.16
C ARG A 106 14.59 -8.86 -6.82
N LYS A 107 14.40 -7.54 -6.75
CA LYS A 107 15.31 -6.53 -7.30
C LYS A 107 15.33 -5.29 -6.41
N PRO A 108 16.46 -4.57 -6.35
CA PRO A 108 16.53 -3.29 -5.65
C PRO A 108 15.63 -2.26 -6.35
N VAL A 109 15.06 -1.38 -5.54
CA VAL A 109 14.38 -0.15 -5.99
C VAL A 109 15.30 1.01 -5.65
N VAL A 110 15.42 1.98 -6.56
CA VAL A 110 16.38 3.09 -6.46
C VAL A 110 15.69 4.44 -6.71
N PRO A 111 16.33 5.57 -6.35
CA PRO A 111 15.84 6.89 -6.73
C PRO A 111 15.53 7.01 -8.23
N GLY A 112 14.37 7.60 -8.55
CA GLY A 112 13.84 7.72 -9.90
C GLY A 112 12.75 6.69 -10.23
N ASP A 113 12.66 5.58 -9.48
CA ASP A 113 11.64 4.57 -9.69
C ASP A 113 10.24 5.05 -9.27
N THR A 114 9.23 4.63 -10.01
CA THR A 114 7.83 4.65 -9.57
C THR A 114 7.40 3.23 -9.22
N VAL A 115 7.18 2.97 -7.94
CA VAL A 115 6.70 1.69 -7.45
C VAL A 115 5.17 1.68 -7.49
N ARG A 116 4.61 0.62 -8.08
CA ARG A 116 3.19 0.30 -8.08
C ARG A 116 2.93 -0.89 -7.16
N TYR A 117 2.14 -0.70 -6.11
CA TYR A 117 1.72 -1.74 -5.18
C TYR A 117 0.37 -2.30 -5.63
N HIS A 118 0.40 -3.38 -6.40
CA HIS A 118 -0.81 -4.10 -6.82
C HIS A 118 -1.31 -4.93 -5.65
N MET A 119 -2.43 -4.53 -5.06
CA MET A 119 -3.02 -5.19 -3.90
C MET A 119 -4.30 -5.92 -4.30
N THR A 120 -4.42 -7.19 -3.92
CA THR A 120 -5.62 -8.01 -4.15
C THR A 120 -6.04 -8.68 -2.85
N LYS A 121 -7.30 -8.49 -2.44
CA LYS A 121 -7.86 -9.11 -1.24
C LYS A 121 -7.90 -10.62 -1.40
N MET A 122 -7.32 -11.33 -0.43
CA MET A 122 -7.35 -12.78 -0.35
C MET A 122 -8.50 -13.27 0.52
N ASN A 123 -8.71 -12.62 1.67
CA ASN A 123 -9.71 -13.03 2.65
C ASN A 123 -10.08 -11.88 3.58
N GLN A 124 -11.23 -12.00 4.24
CA GLN A 124 -11.69 -11.10 5.28
C GLN A 124 -12.40 -11.91 6.37
N ARG A 125 -12.10 -11.62 7.63
CA ARG A 125 -12.77 -12.20 8.79
C ARG A 125 -13.00 -11.12 9.84
N ARG A 126 -14.26 -10.73 10.07
CA ARG A 126 -14.62 -9.64 10.98
C ARG A 126 -13.84 -8.37 10.60
N THR A 127 -13.02 -7.86 11.51
CA THR A 127 -12.16 -6.70 11.34
C THR A 127 -10.72 -7.06 10.94
N MET A 128 -10.51 -8.22 10.31
CA MET A 128 -9.21 -8.63 9.80
C MET A 128 -9.27 -8.86 8.29
N TRP A 129 -8.28 -8.35 7.57
CA TRP A 129 -8.15 -8.49 6.13
C TRP A 129 -6.78 -9.06 5.77
N TRP A 130 -6.76 -9.89 4.73
CA TRP A 130 -5.54 -10.39 4.12
C TRP A 130 -5.48 -9.98 2.67
N PHE A 131 -4.33 -9.45 2.25
CA PHE A 131 -4.06 -9.04 0.89
C PHE A 131 -2.80 -9.71 0.36
N ARG A 132 -2.81 -10.08 -0.92
CA ARG A 132 -1.61 -10.35 -1.70
C ARG A 132 -1.16 -9.04 -2.33
N GLY A 133 0.09 -8.66 -2.09
CA GLY A 133 0.74 -7.49 -2.65
C GLY A 133 1.86 -7.85 -3.61
N GLU A 134 1.88 -7.17 -4.75
CA GLU A 134 2.97 -7.21 -5.72
C GLU A 134 3.48 -5.78 -5.97
N ALA A 135 4.73 -5.49 -5.60
CA ALA A 135 5.39 -4.23 -5.90
C ALA A 135 6.08 -4.34 -7.25
N ARG A 136 5.79 -3.41 -8.15
CA ARG A 136 6.32 -3.38 -9.52
C ARG A 136 6.94 -2.04 -9.86
N VAL A 137 8.03 -2.07 -10.61
CA VAL A 137 8.61 -0.90 -11.30
C VAL A 137 8.53 -1.17 -12.79
N GLY A 138 7.73 -0.39 -13.52
CA GLY A 138 7.28 -0.77 -14.85
C GLY A 138 6.59 -2.14 -14.81
N ASP A 139 7.02 -3.07 -15.65
CA ASP A 139 6.51 -4.46 -15.68
C ASP A 139 7.26 -5.41 -14.74
N THR A 140 8.34 -4.94 -14.10
CA THR A 140 9.23 -5.78 -13.30
C THR A 140 8.72 -5.93 -11.87
N LEU A 141 8.48 -7.17 -11.44
CA LEU A 141 8.18 -7.50 -10.04
C LEU A 141 9.44 -7.34 -9.18
N VAL A 142 9.42 -6.37 -8.26
CA VAL A 142 10.54 -6.04 -7.37
C VAL A 142 10.38 -6.62 -5.97
N ALA A 143 9.14 -6.74 -5.47
CA ALA A 143 8.82 -7.44 -4.23
C ALA A 143 7.40 -8.01 -4.24
N GLU A 144 7.13 -9.01 -3.42
CA GLU A 144 5.79 -9.56 -3.18
C GLU A 144 5.65 -9.99 -1.72
N ALA A 145 4.42 -9.96 -1.19
CA ALA A 145 4.08 -10.47 0.14
C ALA A 145 2.58 -10.75 0.28
N GLU A 146 2.20 -11.60 1.23
CA GLU A 146 0.84 -11.71 1.75
C GLU A 146 0.79 -10.99 3.10
N ILE A 147 -0.10 -10.01 3.24
CA ILE A 147 -0.15 -9.09 4.38
C ILE A 147 -1.50 -9.23 5.08
N GLY A 148 -1.46 -9.54 6.37
CA GLY A 148 -2.62 -9.52 7.25
C GLY A 148 -2.67 -8.24 8.08
N ALA A 149 -3.84 -7.61 8.17
CA ALA A 149 -4.06 -6.41 8.97
C ALA A 149 -5.37 -6.48 9.75
N MET A 150 -5.39 -5.88 10.93
CA MET A 150 -6.57 -5.72 11.77
C MET A 150 -6.97 -4.24 11.83
N LEU A 151 -8.25 -3.95 11.59
CA LEU A 151 -8.81 -2.65 11.91
C LEU A 151 -9.32 -2.67 13.34
N VAL A 152 -8.89 -1.67 14.10
CA VAL A 152 -9.42 -1.37 15.42
C VAL A 152 -10.46 -0.27 15.22
N THR A 153 -11.71 -0.63 15.46
CA THR A 153 -12.85 0.30 15.47
C THR A 153 -13.01 0.88 16.87
N GLU A 154 -13.68 2.04 16.96
CA GLU A 154 -14.13 2.60 18.25
C GLU A 154 -15.19 1.72 18.92
#